data_AF-A0A356TEM3-F1
#
_entry.id   AF-A0A356TEM3-F1
#
_cell.length_a   1.000
_cell.length_b   1.000
_cell.length_c   1.000
_cell.angle_alpha   90.00
_cell.angle_beta   90.00
_cell.angle_gamma   90.00
#
_symmetry.space_group_name_H-M   'P 1'
#
loop_
_entity.id
_entity.type
_entity.pdbx_description
1 polymer ?
#
loop_
_entity_poly.entity_id
_entity_poly.type
_entity_poly.pdbx_seq_one_letter_code
_entity_poly.pdbx_strand_id
1 'polypeptide(L)' 'GDAACALLFSCLGRGEHLYGEPDHDSRLLFEALGPLPVAGFFGNGEIGPVHGATHLHGYTSAFGLLRAVSSG' A
#
# COMPACT_ATOMS: atom_id res chain seq x y z
N GLY A 1 -1.38 -8.71 -13.60
CA GLY A 1 -2.09 -9.96 -13.28
C GLY A 1 -3.38 -9.58 -12.61
N ASP A 2 -4.49 -10.27 -12.88
CA ASP A 2 -5.80 -9.93 -12.33
C ASP A 2 -5.82 -10.14 -10.82
N ALA A 3 -5.42 -9.11 -10.07
CA ALA A 3 -5.64 -9.05 -8.64
C ALA A 3 -7.15 -8.92 -8.41
N ALA A 4 -7.71 -9.79 -7.58
CA ALA A 4 -9.12 -9.75 -7.21
C ALA A 4 -9.39 -8.66 -6.16
N CYS A 5 -8.42 -8.39 -5.30
CA CYS A 5 -8.45 -7.31 -4.31
C CYS A 5 -7.02 -6.95 -3.85
N ALA A 6 -6.92 -5.84 -3.11
CA ALA A 6 -5.67 -5.40 -2.51
C ALA A 6 -5.83 -5.00 -1.05
N LEU A 7 -4.74 -5.15 -0.30
CA LEU A 7 -4.53 -4.55 1.00
C LEU A 7 -3.56 -3.37 0.86
N LEU A 8 -3.94 -2.19 1.34
CA LEU A 8 -3.10 -0.99 1.34
C LEU A 8 -2.79 -0.57 2.78
N PHE A 9 -1.52 -0.64 3.15
CA PHE A 9 -1.02 -0.16 4.44
C PHE A 9 -0.17 1.07 4.21
N SER A 10 -0.68 2.26 4.58
CA SER A 10 0.00 3.52 4.30
C SER A 10 0.39 4.24 5.58
N CYS A 11 1.56 4.87 5.60
CA CYS A 11 2.02 5.66 6.74
C CYS A 11 1.18 6.95 6.89
N LEU A 12 0.89 7.39 8.12
CA LEU A 12 0.21 8.66 8.42
C LEU A 12 0.99 9.88 7.96
N GLY A 13 2.32 9.78 7.88
CA GLY A 13 3.15 10.81 7.27
C GLY A 13 2.99 10.88 5.74
N ARG A 14 2.45 9.83 5.13
CA ARG A 14 2.15 9.75 3.70
C ARG A 14 0.76 10.35 3.41
N GLY A 15 0.51 10.76 2.16
CA GLY A 15 -0.76 11.36 1.73
C GLY A 15 -0.62 12.83 1.40
N GLU A 16 -1.69 13.60 1.59
CA GLU A 16 -1.82 14.98 1.07
C GLU A 16 -0.69 15.92 1.53
N HIS A 17 -0.22 15.82 2.77
CA HIS A 17 0.88 16.66 3.25
C HIS A 17 2.22 16.37 2.54
N LEU A 18 2.41 15.14 2.03
CA LEU A 18 3.60 14.75 1.29
C LEU A 18 3.44 15.00 -0.22
N TYR A 19 2.26 14.72 -0.77
CA TYR A 19 2.01 14.74 -2.22
C TYR A 19 1.32 16.00 -2.73
N GLY A 20 0.75 16.82 -1.84
CA GLY A 20 -0.07 17.97 -2.21
C GLY A 20 -1.47 17.61 -2.70
N GLU A 21 -1.84 16.33 -2.66
CA GLU A 21 -3.13 15.82 -3.12
C GLU A 21 -3.58 14.59 -2.29
N PRO A 22 -4.89 14.40 -2.07
CA PRO A 22 -5.41 13.20 -1.43
C PRO A 22 -5.28 11.97 -2.34
N ASP A 23 -5.44 10.79 -1.74
CA ASP A 23 -5.65 9.52 -2.46
C ASP A 23 -4.56 9.10 -3.46
N HIS A 24 -3.34 9.64 -3.35
CA HIS A 24 -2.22 9.36 -4.26
C HIS A 24 -1.98 7.84 -4.47
N ASP A 25 -1.98 7.06 -3.38
CA ASP A 25 -1.68 5.62 -3.42
C ASP A 25 -2.79 4.77 -4.01
N SER A 26 -4.03 5.04 -3.61
CA SER A 26 -5.20 4.34 -4.13
C SER A 26 -5.41 4.69 -5.60
N ARG A 27 -5.19 5.95 -6.00
CA ARG A 27 -5.20 6.38 -7.39
C ARG A 27 -4.16 5.62 -8.22
N LEU A 28 -2.90 5.58 -7.78
CA LEU A 28 -1.85 4.82 -8.46
C LEU A 28 -2.18 3.32 -8.57
N LEU A 29 -2.75 2.73 -7.53
CA LEU A 29 -3.21 1.34 -7.56
C LEU A 29 -4.28 1.12 -8.64
N PHE A 30 -5.28 2.00 -8.71
CA PHE A 30 -6.35 1.91 -9.70
C PHE A 30 -5.88 2.20 -11.13
N GLU A 31 -4.92 3.10 -11.32
CA GLU A 31 -4.27 3.33 -12.61
C GLU A 31 -3.51 2.08 -13.07
N ALA A 32 -2.86 1.36 -12.16
CA ALA A 32 -2.05 0.20 -12.48
C ALA A 32 -2.87 -1.09 -12.69
N LEU A 33 -3.93 -1.30 -11.90
CA LEU A 33 -4.66 -2.58 -11.84
C LEU A 33 -6.15 -2.47 -12.19
N GLY A 34 -6.64 -1.26 -12.46
CA GLY A 34 -8.07 -0.98 -12.58
C GLY A 34 -8.77 -0.88 -11.22
N PRO A 35 -10.07 -0.52 -11.20
CA PRO A 35 -10.84 -0.48 -9.96
C PRO A 35 -10.99 -1.88 -9.35
N LEU A 36 -10.61 -2.03 -8.08
CA LEU A 36 -10.74 -3.28 -7.31
C LEU A 36 -11.01 -2.98 -5.83
N PRO A 37 -11.60 -3.93 -5.07
CA PRO A 37 -11.80 -3.75 -3.63
C PRO A 37 -10.48 -3.57 -2.89
N VAL A 38 -10.38 -2.48 -2.13
CA VAL A 38 -9.20 -2.18 -1.29
C VAL A 38 -9.62 -2.14 0.17
N ALA A 39 -8.88 -2.85 1.01
CA ALA A 39 -8.96 -2.73 2.46
C ALA A 39 -7.57 -2.41 3.03
N GLY A 40 -7.48 -2.14 4.32
CA GLY A 40 -6.20 -1.86 4.98
C GLY A 40 -6.35 -0.94 6.18
N PHE A 41 -5.24 -0.31 6.57
CA PHE A 41 -5.21 0.65 7.67
C PHE A 41 -4.04 1.64 7.51
N PHE A 42 -4.11 2.73 8.27
CA PHE A 42 -2.99 3.66 8.38
C PHE A 42 -2.07 3.28 9.53
N GLY A 43 -0.76 3.31 9.29
CA GLY A 43 0.30 3.04 10.27
C GLY A 43 1.21 4.25 10.50
N ASN A 44 2.26 4.10 11.31
CA ASN A 44 3.24 5.16 11.56
C ASN A 44 4.66 4.74 11.13
N GLY A 45 4.77 4.25 9.89
CA GLY A 45 6.00 3.73 9.30
C GLY A 45 6.10 2.22 9.34
N GLU A 46 7.21 1.71 8.82
CA GLU A 46 7.51 0.30 8.69
C GLU A 46 8.79 -0.04 9.47
N ILE A 47 8.80 -1.15 10.21
CA ILE A 47 10.00 -1.63 10.90
C ILE A 47 10.70 -2.63 9.97
N GLY A 48 11.93 -2.34 9.57
CA GLY A 48 12.66 -3.18 8.62
C GLY A 48 14.18 -2.99 8.67
N PRO A 49 14.95 -3.99 8.20
CA PRO A 49 16.41 -3.95 8.30
C PRO A 49 17.07 -3.03 7.25
N VAL A 50 18.14 -2.36 7.62
CA VAL A 50 19.12 -1.72 6.71
C VAL A 50 20.52 -2.09 7.20
N HIS A 51 21.33 -2.68 6.32
CA HIS A 51 22.71 -3.09 6.64
C HIS A 51 22.84 -3.91 7.95
N GLY A 52 21.86 -4.76 8.25
CA GLY A 52 21.87 -5.63 9.44
C GLY A 52 21.38 -4.98 10.74
N ALA A 53 20.98 -3.70 10.72
CA ALA A 53 20.34 -3.03 11.84
C ALA A 53 18.84 -2.83 11.58
N THR A 54 18.02 -2.80 12.63
CA THR A 54 16.58 -2.51 12.53
C THR A 54 16.34 -1.00 12.49
N HIS A 55 15.55 -0.54 11.54
CA HIS A 55 15.17 0.86 11.38
C HIS A 55 13.65 1.03 11.31
N LEU A 56 13.18 2.22 11.71
CA LEU A 56 11.82 2.67 11.43
C LEU A 56 11.85 3.54 10.16
N HIS A 57 11.18 3.06 9.13
CA HIS A 57 11.05 3.72 7.82
C HIS A 57 9.78 4.58 7.82
N GLY A 58 9.96 5.90 7.76
CA GLY A 58 8.86 6.85 7.61
C GLY A 58 8.35 6.93 6.17
N TYR A 59 7.15 7.47 5.98
CA TYR A 59 6.56 7.74 4.66
C TYR A 59 6.41 6.51 3.74
N THR A 60 6.41 5.31 4.31
CA THR A 60 6.26 4.06 3.56
C THR A 60 4.80 3.77 3.20
N SER A 61 4.63 2.87 2.23
CA SER A 61 3.36 2.25 1.89
C SER A 61 3.61 0.86 1.31
N ALA A 62 2.78 -0.09 1.67
CA ALA A 62 2.88 -1.47 1.21
C ALA A 62 1.54 -1.94 0.64
N PHE A 63 1.61 -2.65 -0.49
CA PHE A 63 0.47 -3.28 -1.13
C PHE A 63 0.56 -4.80 -1.02
N GLY A 64 -0.49 -5.42 -0.49
CA GLY A 64 -0.72 -6.86 -0.60
C GLY A 64 -1.70 -7.13 -1.74
N LEU A 65 -1.27 -7.79 -2.81
CA LEU A 65 -2.15 -8.14 -3.93
C LEU A 65 -2.65 -9.58 -3.78
N LEU A 66 -3.98 -9.76 -3.81
CA LEU A 66 -4.59 -11.08 -3.67
C LEU A 66 -5.22 -11.50 -4.99
N ARG A 67 -4.95 -12.74 -5.40
CA ARG A 67 -5.60 -13.37 -6.55
C ARG A 67 -6.73 -14.27 -6.07
N ALA A 68 -7.80 -14.37 -6.84
CA ALA A 68 -8.79 -15.41 -6.64
C ALA A 68 -8.15 -16.79 -6.86
N VAL A 69 -8.49 -17.76 -6.03
CA VAL A 69 -8.20 -19.16 -6.30
C VAL A 69 -9.34 -19.69 -7.16
N SER A 70 -9.05 -20.17 -8.36
CA SER A 70 -10.05 -20.88 -9.17
C SER A 70 -10.43 -22.17 -8.47
N SER A 71 -11.69 -22.30 -8.05
CA SER A 71 -12.28 -23.60 -7.76
C SER A 71 -12.40 -24.36 -9.07
N GLY A 72 -11.67 -25.48 -9.20
CA GLY A 72 -11.86 -26.43 -10.29
C GLY A 72 -13.17 -27.20 -10.17
#